data_AF-A0A0A1UCN9-F1
#
_entry.id   AF-A0A0A1UCN9-F1
#
_cell.length_a   1.000
_cell.length_b   1.000
_cell.length_c   1.000
_cell.angle_alpha   90.00
_cell.angle_beta   90.00
_cell.angle_gamma   90.00
#
_symmetry.space_group_name_H-M   'P 1'
#
loop_
_entity.id
_entity.type
_entity.pdbx_description
1 polymer ?
#
loop_
_entity_poly.entity_id
_entity_poly.type
_entity_poly.pdbx_seq_one_letter_code
_entity_poly.pdbx_strand_id
1 'polypeptide(L)'
;MQQRASKAVDAALLRERKTVSRNAESAVINTIICILIRQFGAVATFRKSKKTKNTIKMTVPESLILNGESYDQAKIASLNQNFVKEILGEEPLDITKMNDKQYNRSKEAQFNNGLLYLIKSLGYDFTIKQTKKAKLTERFVKITVLKTPLGVILDMNKLTGIGAMFEKLISDSFGREQSTQVTFDNVNALNIPDIPAISSASVNCLANNENEADMISYSSVGSQCNVPQIVYQESTPYYQMPPQTYQDYQYNFQQAEPIYYFYS
;
A
#
# COMPACT_ATOMS: atom_id res chain seq x y z
N MET A 1 -22.98 -7.82 -42.38
CA MET A 1 -22.13 -8.87 -41.76
C MET A 1 -21.45 -8.27 -40.54
N GLN A 2 -21.90 -8.62 -39.32
CA GLN A 2 -21.20 -8.24 -38.10
C GLN A 2 -20.00 -9.17 -37.91
N GLN A 3 -18.79 -8.63 -38.06
CA GLN A 3 -17.56 -9.35 -37.73
C GLN A 3 -17.55 -9.62 -36.22
N ARG A 4 -17.80 -10.88 -35.84
CA ARG A 4 -17.59 -11.34 -34.47
C ARG A 4 -16.08 -11.30 -34.22
N ALA A 5 -15.63 -10.38 -33.36
CA ALA A 5 -14.29 -10.46 -32.79
C ALA A 5 -14.08 -11.87 -32.22
N SER A 6 -12.92 -12.47 -32.48
CA SER A 6 -12.66 -13.86 -32.11
C SER A 6 -12.54 -13.97 -30.58
N LYS A 7 -13.20 -14.97 -29.98
CA LYS A 7 -13.20 -15.23 -28.52
C LYS A 7 -11.80 -15.24 -27.88
N ALA A 8 -10.75 -15.49 -28.67
CA ALA A 8 -9.36 -15.49 -28.23
C ALA A 8 -8.83 -14.07 -27.92
N VAL A 9 -9.22 -13.05 -28.71
CA VAL A 9 -8.83 -11.65 -28.50
C VAL A 9 -9.45 -11.12 -27.20
N ASP A 10 -10.71 -11.47 -26.93
CA ASP A 10 -11.39 -11.10 -25.68
C ASP A 10 -10.73 -11.74 -24.44
N ALA A 11 -10.30 -13.00 -24.54
CA ALA A 11 -9.64 -13.70 -23.45
C ALA A 11 -8.24 -13.12 -23.14
N ALA A 12 -7.47 -12.76 -24.18
CA ALA A 12 -6.16 -12.12 -24.02
C ALA A 12 -6.28 -10.75 -23.36
N LEU A 13 -7.20 -9.92 -23.85
CA LEU A 13 -7.47 -8.59 -23.32
C LEU A 13 -7.95 -8.63 -21.85
N LEU A 14 -8.78 -9.63 -21.50
CA LEU A 14 -9.25 -9.81 -20.12
C LEU A 14 -8.13 -10.29 -19.18
N ARG A 15 -7.17 -11.08 -19.68
CA ARG A 15 -5.96 -11.46 -18.93
C ARG A 15 -5.07 -10.25 -18.70
N GLU A 16 -4.84 -9.44 -19.73
CA GLU A 16 -4.05 -8.22 -19.66
C GLU A 16 -4.60 -7.24 -18.62
N ARG A 17 -5.91 -6.95 -18.67
CA ARG A 17 -6.57 -6.09 -17.68
C ARG A 17 -6.39 -6.58 -16.24
N LYS A 18 -6.41 -7.91 -16.01
CA LYS A 18 -6.16 -8.49 -14.69
C LYS A 18 -4.72 -8.31 -14.24
N THR A 19 -3.76 -8.48 -15.15
CA THR A 19 -2.34 -8.24 -14.88
C THR A 19 -2.10 -6.79 -14.50
N VAL A 20 -2.62 -5.84 -15.27
CA VAL A 20 -2.50 -4.41 -14.97
C VAL A 20 -3.09 -4.08 -13.60
N SER A 21 -4.29 -4.58 -13.27
CA SER A 21 -4.91 -4.37 -11.96
C SER A 21 -4.03 -4.86 -10.81
N ARG A 22 -3.48 -6.09 -10.93
CA ARG A 22 -2.62 -6.69 -9.89
C ARG A 22 -1.31 -5.91 -9.72
N ASN A 23 -0.72 -5.47 -10.83
CA ASN A 23 0.51 -4.68 -10.80
C ASN A 23 0.29 -3.35 -10.10
N ALA A 24 -0.82 -2.69 -10.41
CA ALA A 24 -1.17 -1.43 -9.80
C ALA A 24 -1.40 -1.57 -8.28
N GLU A 25 -2.09 -2.64 -7.85
CA GLU A 25 -2.29 -2.96 -6.42
C GLU A 25 -0.96 -3.20 -5.69
N SER A 26 -0.08 -4.04 -6.27
CA SER A 26 1.22 -4.35 -5.66
C SER A 26 2.15 -3.12 -5.61
N ALA A 27 2.16 -2.31 -6.67
CA ALA A 27 3.01 -1.13 -6.75
C ALA A 27 2.57 -0.03 -5.76
N VAL A 28 1.28 0.13 -5.50
CA VAL A 28 0.80 1.06 -4.47
C VAL A 28 1.35 0.68 -3.09
N ILE A 29 1.28 -0.60 -2.72
CA ILE A 29 1.82 -1.09 -1.44
C ILE A 29 3.32 -0.84 -1.35
N ASN A 30 4.04 -1.19 -2.41
CA ASN A 30 5.48 -0.95 -2.51
C ASN A 30 5.84 0.53 -2.35
N THR A 31 5.00 1.43 -2.88
CA THR A 31 5.18 2.87 -2.72
C THR A 31 5.00 3.32 -1.30
N ILE A 32 3.99 2.80 -0.59
CA ILE A 32 3.77 3.13 0.83
C ILE A 32 4.99 2.72 1.65
N ILE A 33 5.51 1.50 1.44
CA ILE A 33 6.72 1.03 2.14
C ILE A 33 7.92 1.92 1.80
N CYS A 34 8.09 2.27 0.54
CA CYS A 34 9.16 3.17 0.11
C CYS A 34 9.08 4.54 0.78
N ILE A 35 7.87 5.10 0.90
CA ILE A 35 7.60 6.35 1.63
C ILE A 35 7.99 6.22 3.10
N LEU A 36 7.60 5.14 3.78
CA LEU A 36 7.95 4.89 5.18
C LEU A 36 9.48 4.93 5.38
N ILE A 37 10.23 4.29 4.48
CA ILE A 37 11.70 4.27 4.51
C ILE A 37 12.28 5.65 4.20
N ARG A 38 11.87 6.27 3.07
CA ARG A 38 12.49 7.50 2.56
C ARG A 38 12.16 8.73 3.40
N GLN A 39 10.96 8.84 3.96
CA GLN A 39 10.52 10.10 4.57
C GLN A 39 10.44 10.02 6.09
N PHE A 40 10.20 8.83 6.63
CA PHE A 40 10.09 8.62 8.08
C PHE A 40 11.29 7.86 8.64
N GLY A 41 12.34 7.67 7.84
CA GLY A 41 13.57 7.01 8.27
C GLY A 41 13.37 5.55 8.68
N ALA A 42 12.31 4.89 8.18
CA ALA A 42 12.07 3.52 8.53
C ALA A 42 13.18 2.61 7.99
N VAL A 43 13.48 1.53 8.72
CA VAL A 43 14.42 0.49 8.29
C VAL A 43 13.65 -0.79 8.07
N ALA A 44 13.68 -1.32 6.85
CA ALA A 44 12.92 -2.50 6.47
C ALA A 44 13.86 -3.68 6.14
N THR A 45 13.53 -4.86 6.64
CA THR A 45 14.22 -6.11 6.29
C THR A 45 13.32 -6.95 5.40
N PHE A 46 13.85 -7.44 4.29
CA PHE A 46 13.12 -8.26 3.33
C PHE A 46 13.78 -9.63 3.18
N ARG A 47 12.96 -10.65 2.95
CA ARG A 47 13.43 -11.99 2.56
C ARG A 47 13.34 -12.19 1.06
N LYS A 48 14.40 -12.78 0.49
CA LYS A 48 14.47 -13.16 -0.90
C LYS A 48 13.34 -14.12 -1.20
N SER A 49 12.66 -13.85 -2.30
CA SER A 49 11.45 -14.57 -2.63
C SER A 49 11.34 -14.70 -4.14
N LYS A 50 10.65 -15.73 -4.61
CA LYS A 50 10.61 -16.08 -6.05
C LYS A 50 10.14 -14.89 -6.89
N LYS A 51 10.87 -14.58 -7.97
CA LYS A 51 10.49 -13.54 -8.94
C LYS A 51 9.19 -13.92 -9.65
N THR A 52 8.34 -12.93 -9.87
CA THR A 52 7.13 -13.03 -10.69
C THR A 52 7.48 -12.71 -12.14
N LYS A 53 6.92 -13.45 -13.11
CA LYS A 53 7.26 -13.25 -14.53
C LYS A 53 6.53 -12.08 -15.18
N ASN A 54 5.24 -11.93 -14.87
CA ASN A 54 4.33 -11.02 -15.60
C ASN A 54 3.75 -9.94 -14.70
N THR A 55 4.03 -9.97 -13.40
CA THR A 55 3.45 -9.06 -12.43
C THR A 55 4.51 -8.40 -11.57
N ILE A 56 4.25 -7.17 -11.15
CA ILE A 56 5.00 -6.53 -10.07
C ILE A 56 4.71 -7.34 -8.80
N LYS A 57 5.77 -7.65 -8.05
CA LYS A 57 5.63 -8.35 -6.79
C LYS A 57 5.30 -7.36 -5.68
N MET A 58 4.29 -7.67 -4.88
CA MET A 58 4.08 -6.98 -3.61
C MET A 58 5.22 -7.36 -2.66
N THR A 59 6.03 -6.38 -2.32
CA THR A 59 7.15 -6.54 -1.40
C THR A 59 6.61 -6.48 0.03
N VAL A 60 6.70 -7.59 0.76
CA VAL A 60 6.26 -7.66 2.16
C VAL A 60 7.51 -7.74 3.05
N PRO A 61 7.81 -6.72 3.87
CA PRO A 61 8.91 -6.79 4.82
C PRO A 61 8.67 -7.87 5.87
N GLU A 62 9.75 -8.47 6.38
CA GLU A 62 9.70 -9.32 7.58
C GLU A 62 9.60 -8.46 8.84
N SER A 63 10.37 -7.36 8.85
CA SER A 63 10.38 -6.37 9.91
C SER A 63 10.47 -4.98 9.32
N LEU A 64 9.78 -4.02 9.92
CA LEU A 64 9.86 -2.60 9.65
C LEU A 64 10.10 -1.88 10.98
N ILE A 65 11.22 -1.19 11.12
CA ILE A 65 11.53 -0.37 12.30
C ILE A 65 11.20 1.07 11.95
N LEU A 66 10.28 1.68 12.70
CA LEU A 66 9.81 3.05 12.48
C LEU A 66 9.75 3.74 13.84
N ASN A 67 10.40 4.91 13.97
CA ASN A 67 10.45 5.67 15.23
C ASN A 67 10.93 4.85 16.45
N GLY A 68 11.85 3.90 16.24
CA GLY A 68 12.36 3.00 17.27
C GLY A 68 11.45 1.80 17.60
N GLU A 69 10.25 1.75 17.04
CA GLU A 69 9.32 0.65 17.23
C GLU A 69 9.44 -0.37 16.10
N SER A 70 9.49 -1.65 16.46
CA SER A 70 9.51 -2.76 15.50
C SER A 70 8.10 -3.20 15.14
N TYR A 71 7.84 -3.30 13.84
CA TYR A 71 6.61 -3.77 13.22
C TYR A 71 6.91 -5.01 12.39
N ASP A 72 6.47 -6.17 12.87
CA ASP A 72 6.43 -7.38 12.05
C ASP A 72 5.12 -7.44 11.24
N GLN A 73 4.96 -8.46 10.40
CA GLN A 73 3.76 -8.60 9.56
C GLN A 73 2.48 -8.76 10.37
N ALA A 74 2.54 -9.38 11.56
CA ALA A 74 1.36 -9.61 12.39
C ALA A 74 0.91 -8.30 13.06
N LYS A 75 1.86 -7.48 13.52
CA LYS A 75 1.62 -6.17 14.10
C LYS A 75 1.13 -5.16 13.06
N ILE A 76 1.66 -5.20 11.83
CA ILE A 76 1.09 -4.39 10.75
C ILE A 76 -0.35 -4.85 10.46
N ALA A 77 -0.59 -6.16 10.38
CA ALA A 77 -1.93 -6.69 10.12
C ALA A 77 -2.93 -6.37 11.23
N SER A 78 -2.52 -6.26 12.51
CA SER A 78 -3.44 -5.90 13.61
C SER A 78 -3.96 -4.47 13.49
N LEU A 79 -3.19 -3.54 12.90
CA LEU A 79 -3.64 -2.17 12.59
C LEU A 79 -4.85 -2.14 11.63
N ASN A 80 -5.15 -3.22 10.92
CA ASN A 80 -6.39 -3.34 10.13
C ASN A 80 -7.64 -3.12 10.98
N GLN A 81 -7.64 -3.49 12.27
CA GLN A 81 -8.82 -3.29 13.11
C GLN A 81 -9.16 -1.80 13.22
N ASN A 82 -8.15 -0.97 13.47
CA ASN A 82 -8.31 0.48 13.54
C ASN A 82 -8.66 1.05 12.16
N PHE A 83 -8.01 0.57 11.10
CA PHE A 83 -8.34 0.97 9.72
C PHE A 83 -9.83 0.77 9.40
N VAL A 84 -10.35 -0.43 9.63
CA VAL A 84 -11.70 -0.81 9.24
C VAL A 84 -12.73 -0.04 10.07
N LYS A 85 -12.47 0.17 11.36
CA LYS A 85 -13.37 0.92 12.25
C LYS A 85 -13.34 2.42 11.97
N GLU A 86 -12.17 3.03 11.97
CA GLU A 86 -12.02 4.50 11.93
C GLU A 86 -12.17 5.07 10.52
N ILE A 87 -11.73 4.34 9.49
CA ILE A 87 -11.69 4.86 8.11
C ILE A 87 -12.86 4.33 7.27
N LEU A 88 -13.25 3.06 7.47
CA LEU A 88 -14.38 2.49 6.72
C LEU A 88 -15.71 2.57 7.47
N GLY A 89 -15.71 2.73 8.79
CA GLY A 89 -16.92 2.64 9.61
C GLY A 89 -17.54 1.24 9.57
N GLU A 90 -16.72 0.21 9.38
CA GLU A 90 -17.15 -1.19 9.30
C GLU A 90 -16.59 -1.99 10.50
N GLU A 91 -17.10 -3.20 10.72
CA GLU A 91 -16.51 -4.14 11.69
C GLU A 91 -15.46 -5.06 11.03
N PRO A 92 -14.29 -5.28 11.66
CA PRO A 92 -13.28 -6.22 11.17
C PRO A 92 -13.82 -7.65 11.12
N LEU A 93 -13.39 -8.44 10.13
CA LEU A 93 -13.74 -9.85 10.08
C LEU A 93 -12.83 -10.69 10.99
N ASP A 94 -13.44 -11.61 11.74
CA ASP A 94 -12.71 -12.70 12.39
C ASP A 94 -12.28 -13.73 11.33
N ILE A 95 -10.96 -13.88 11.16
CA ILE A 95 -10.36 -14.77 10.16
C ILE A 95 -10.04 -16.16 10.70
N THR A 96 -10.21 -16.42 12.02
CA THR A 96 -9.77 -17.67 12.67
C THR A 96 -10.51 -18.92 12.17
N LYS A 97 -11.76 -18.74 11.69
CA LYS A 97 -12.63 -19.81 11.19
C LYS A 97 -12.70 -19.89 9.66
N MET A 98 -11.84 -19.14 8.96
CA MET A 98 -11.81 -19.14 7.50
C MET A 98 -11.06 -20.37 6.96
N ASN A 99 -11.45 -20.85 5.77
CA ASN A 99 -10.61 -21.83 5.08
C ASN A 99 -9.31 -21.20 4.59
N ASP A 100 -8.28 -22.01 4.29
CA ASP A 100 -6.94 -21.54 3.92
C ASP A 100 -6.93 -20.46 2.83
N LYS A 101 -7.81 -20.58 1.82
CA LYS A 101 -7.87 -19.62 0.72
C LYS A 101 -8.45 -18.28 1.15
N GLN A 102 -9.49 -18.30 1.98
CA GLN A 102 -10.09 -17.10 2.57
C GLN A 102 -9.13 -16.47 3.58
N TYR A 103 -8.53 -17.28 4.45
CA TYR A 103 -7.55 -16.86 5.44
C TYR A 103 -6.37 -16.12 4.79
N ASN A 104 -5.74 -16.71 3.77
CA ASN A 104 -4.61 -16.07 3.09
C ASN A 104 -4.98 -14.75 2.41
N ARG A 105 -6.17 -14.67 1.80
CA ARG A 105 -6.68 -13.42 1.20
C ARG A 105 -6.96 -12.35 2.25
N SER A 106 -7.56 -12.75 3.37
CA SER A 106 -7.85 -11.82 4.46
C SER A 106 -6.56 -11.35 5.13
N LYS A 107 -5.55 -12.22 5.31
CA LYS A 107 -4.23 -11.84 5.83
C LYS A 107 -3.54 -10.81 4.95
N GLU A 108 -3.57 -11.00 3.63
CA GLU A 108 -3.03 -10.03 2.66
C GLU A 108 -3.79 -8.70 2.72
N ALA A 109 -5.12 -8.72 2.82
CA ALA A 109 -5.93 -7.53 3.00
C ALA A 109 -5.63 -6.80 4.31
N GLN A 110 -5.52 -7.53 5.43
CA GLN A 110 -5.20 -6.96 6.74
C GLN A 110 -3.83 -6.28 6.73
N PHE A 111 -2.82 -6.91 6.14
CA PHE A 111 -1.49 -6.31 6.00
C PHE A 111 -1.54 -5.01 5.16
N ASN A 112 -2.20 -5.03 4.00
CA ASN A 112 -2.36 -3.84 3.15
C ASN A 112 -3.09 -2.70 3.89
N ASN A 113 -4.22 -3.01 4.52
CA ASN A 113 -5.02 -2.03 5.24
C ASN A 113 -4.27 -1.48 6.46
N GLY A 114 -3.47 -2.32 7.12
CA GLY A 114 -2.56 -1.91 8.19
C GLY A 114 -1.51 -0.90 7.74
N LEU A 115 -0.89 -1.11 6.58
CA LEU A 115 0.03 -0.13 5.99
C LEU A 115 -0.69 1.19 5.63
N LEU A 116 -1.92 1.12 5.13
CA LEU A 116 -2.73 2.31 4.87
C LEU A 116 -3.07 3.07 6.15
N TYR A 117 -3.34 2.35 7.24
CA TYR A 117 -3.56 2.98 8.54
C TYR A 117 -2.29 3.67 9.06
N LEU A 118 -1.16 2.96 8.97
CA LEU A 118 0.14 3.47 9.40
C LEU A 118 0.53 4.74 8.64
N ILE A 119 0.34 4.78 7.32
CA ILE A 119 0.66 5.99 6.56
C ILE A 119 -0.31 7.13 6.88
N LYS A 120 -1.60 6.83 7.15
CA LYS A 120 -2.58 7.82 7.57
C LYS A 120 -2.25 8.45 8.92
N SER A 121 -1.78 7.65 9.89
CA SER A 121 -1.36 8.17 11.21
C SER A 121 -0.13 9.08 11.11
N LEU A 122 0.64 8.96 10.04
CA LEU A 122 1.77 9.84 9.70
C LEU A 122 1.34 11.10 8.90
N GLY A 123 0.04 11.38 8.82
CA GLY A 123 -0.52 12.61 8.23
C GLY A 123 -0.82 12.54 6.74
N TYR A 124 -0.61 11.40 6.10
CA TYR A 124 -1.08 11.20 4.72
C TYR A 124 -2.59 11.03 4.67
N ASP A 125 -3.15 11.33 3.50
CA ASP A 125 -4.53 11.01 3.19
C ASP A 125 -4.64 10.28 1.84
N PHE A 126 -5.75 9.60 1.58
CA PHE A 126 -5.92 8.86 0.33
C PHE A 126 -7.37 8.74 -0.09
N THR A 127 -7.57 8.60 -1.39
CA THR A 127 -8.89 8.33 -1.97
C THR A 127 -9.06 6.83 -2.18
N ILE A 128 -10.06 6.26 -1.51
CA ILE A 128 -10.42 4.85 -1.65
C ILE A 128 -11.20 4.61 -2.95
N LYS A 129 -10.75 3.65 -3.74
CA LYS A 129 -11.51 3.13 -4.87
C LYS A 129 -12.71 2.35 -4.34
N GLN A 130 -13.91 2.75 -4.74
CA GLN A 130 -15.10 1.98 -4.42
C GLN A 130 -15.04 0.62 -5.10
N THR A 131 -15.12 -0.44 -4.28
CA THR A 131 -15.11 -1.83 -4.72
C THR A 131 -16.22 -2.57 -4.00
N LYS A 132 -16.87 -3.52 -4.69
CA LYS A 132 -17.88 -4.37 -4.07
C LYS A 132 -17.27 -5.15 -2.89
N LYS A 133 -17.89 -5.06 -1.72
CA LYS A 133 -17.49 -5.82 -0.52
C LYS A 133 -17.72 -7.31 -0.75
N ALA A 134 -16.71 -8.12 -0.42
CA ALA A 134 -16.83 -9.56 -0.36
C ALA A 134 -17.44 -9.97 1.00
N LYS A 135 -18.32 -10.98 1.02
CA LYS A 135 -19.00 -11.41 2.25
C LYS A 135 -18.12 -12.25 3.19
N LEU A 136 -17.14 -12.96 2.62
CA LEU A 136 -16.43 -14.06 3.31
C LEU A 136 -14.93 -13.79 3.52
N THR A 137 -14.45 -12.61 3.15
CA THR A 137 -13.04 -12.25 3.26
C THR A 137 -12.94 -10.79 3.66
N GLU A 138 -11.88 -10.45 4.39
CA GLU A 138 -11.54 -9.06 4.68
C GLU A 138 -11.43 -8.26 3.38
N ARG A 139 -11.88 -7.00 3.42
CA ARG A 139 -11.87 -6.15 2.23
C ARG A 139 -10.44 -5.67 1.97
N PHE A 140 -9.87 -6.09 0.85
CA PHE A 140 -8.64 -5.49 0.35
C PHE A 140 -8.94 -4.07 -0.17
N VAL A 141 -8.52 -3.05 0.57
CA VAL A 141 -8.78 -1.66 0.18
C VAL A 141 -7.78 -1.18 -0.87
N LYS A 142 -8.32 -0.64 -1.96
CA LYS A 142 -7.55 -0.08 -3.06
C LYS A 142 -7.65 1.44 -2.99
N ILE A 143 -6.54 2.13 -3.17
CA ILE A 143 -6.51 3.59 -3.29
C ILE A 143 -6.16 4.00 -4.72
N THR A 144 -6.63 5.17 -5.14
CA THR A 144 -6.32 5.76 -6.47
C THR A 144 -5.42 6.98 -6.38
N VAL A 145 -5.38 7.60 -5.20
CA VAL A 145 -4.64 8.82 -4.94
C VAL A 145 -4.11 8.74 -3.52
N LEU A 146 -2.87 9.18 -3.33
CA LEU A 146 -2.25 9.44 -2.04
C LEU A 146 -1.89 10.93 -1.97
N LYS A 147 -2.36 11.62 -0.93
CA LYS A 147 -2.12 13.03 -0.67
C LYS A 147 -1.15 13.15 0.51
N THR A 148 -0.03 13.82 0.27
CA THR A 148 0.97 14.10 1.32
C THR A 148 0.40 15.06 2.37
N PRO A 149 1.01 15.17 3.56
CA PRO A 149 0.68 16.21 4.56
C PRO A 149 0.74 17.64 3.99
N LEU A 150 1.55 17.88 2.96
CA LEU A 150 1.63 19.17 2.24
C LEU A 150 0.51 19.41 1.22
N GLY A 151 -0.33 18.41 0.98
CA GLY A 151 -1.34 18.46 -0.07
C GLY A 151 -0.83 18.13 -1.46
N VAL A 152 0.43 17.73 -1.64
CA VAL A 152 0.93 17.18 -2.92
C VAL A 152 0.20 15.88 -3.23
N ILE A 153 -0.33 15.77 -4.45
CA ILE A 153 -1.12 14.64 -4.94
C ILE A 153 -0.24 13.68 -5.73
N LEU A 154 -0.22 12.42 -5.29
CA LEU A 154 0.33 11.27 -5.99
C LEU A 154 -0.82 10.47 -6.60
N ASP A 155 -1.00 10.61 -7.90
CA ASP A 155 -1.97 9.83 -8.66
C ASP A 155 -1.50 8.37 -8.86
N MET A 156 -2.39 7.56 -9.42
CA MET A 156 -2.14 6.14 -9.66
C MET A 156 -0.91 5.87 -10.55
N ASN A 157 -0.59 6.76 -11.50
CA ASN A 157 0.56 6.58 -12.38
C ASN A 157 1.86 6.80 -11.61
N LYS A 158 1.93 7.86 -10.80
CA LYS A 158 3.08 8.12 -9.92
C LYS A 158 3.27 7.02 -8.89
N LEU A 159 2.19 6.59 -8.24
CA LEU A 159 2.22 5.48 -7.28
C LEU A 159 2.71 4.19 -7.94
N THR A 160 2.23 3.88 -9.14
CA THR A 160 2.67 2.67 -9.84
C THR A 160 4.15 2.76 -10.25
N GLY A 161 4.59 3.93 -10.73
CA GLY A 161 5.99 4.16 -11.10
C GLY A 161 6.96 4.02 -9.94
N ILE A 162 6.69 4.67 -8.80
CA ILE A 162 7.51 4.57 -7.59
C ILE A 162 7.57 3.13 -7.10
N GLY A 163 6.42 2.45 -7.02
CA GLY A 163 6.33 1.07 -6.53
C GLY A 163 7.04 0.05 -7.39
N ALA A 164 7.04 0.25 -8.72
CA ALA A 164 7.77 -0.59 -9.66
C ALA A 164 9.30 -0.40 -9.51
N MET A 165 9.76 0.85 -9.38
CA MET A 165 11.18 1.14 -9.15
C MET A 165 11.65 0.59 -7.80
N PHE A 166 10.83 0.71 -6.77
CA PHE A 166 11.13 0.14 -5.46
C PHE A 166 11.20 -1.39 -5.52
N GLU A 167 10.24 -2.07 -6.18
CA GLU A 167 10.31 -3.54 -6.35
C GLU A 167 11.61 -3.97 -7.02
N LYS A 168 12.02 -3.27 -8.09
CA LYS A 168 13.28 -3.53 -8.79
C LYS A 168 14.48 -3.37 -7.85
N LEU A 169 14.53 -2.27 -7.09
CA LEU A 169 15.58 -2.01 -6.11
C LEU A 169 15.71 -3.16 -5.11
N ILE A 170 14.60 -3.63 -4.55
CA ILE A 170 14.58 -4.75 -3.61
C ILE A 170 15.03 -6.04 -4.29
N SER A 171 14.54 -6.32 -5.49
CA SER A 171 14.91 -7.50 -6.26
C SER A 171 16.42 -7.54 -6.57
N ASP A 172 17.05 -6.38 -6.77
CA ASP A 172 18.46 -6.24 -7.10
C ASP A 172 19.37 -6.20 -5.86
N SER A 173 18.85 -5.82 -4.68
CA SER A 173 19.66 -5.68 -3.46
C SER A 173 20.07 -7.01 -2.81
N PHE A 174 19.39 -8.12 -3.12
CA PHE A 174 19.69 -9.41 -2.48
C PHE A 174 21.05 -10.01 -2.85
N GLY A 175 21.61 -9.73 -4.04
CA GLY A 175 22.82 -10.42 -4.50
C GLY A 175 22.77 -11.94 -4.27
N ARG A 176 23.73 -12.46 -3.49
CA ARG A 176 23.78 -13.87 -3.05
C ARG A 176 23.05 -14.14 -1.73
N GLU A 177 22.70 -13.10 -0.98
CA GLU A 177 22.05 -13.19 0.33
C GLU A 177 20.58 -13.60 0.24
N GLN A 178 20.05 -14.13 1.35
CA GLN A 178 18.63 -14.49 1.50
C GLN A 178 17.80 -13.41 2.18
N SER A 179 18.44 -12.45 2.84
CA SER A 179 17.82 -11.28 3.44
C SER A 179 18.58 -10.02 3.06
N THR A 180 17.88 -8.89 3.03
CA THR A 180 18.47 -7.57 2.78
C THR A 180 17.79 -6.57 3.67
N GLN A 181 18.58 -5.70 4.30
CA GLN A 181 18.09 -4.51 4.98
C GLN A 181 18.08 -3.35 3.99
N VAL A 182 17.08 -2.49 4.10
CA VAL A 182 16.87 -1.33 3.22
C VAL A 182 16.57 -0.13 4.10
N THR A 183 17.36 0.92 3.91
CA THR A 183 17.33 2.18 4.66
C THR A 183 17.07 3.35 3.71
N PHE A 184 17.01 4.56 4.29
CA PHE A 184 16.96 5.82 3.55
C PHE A 184 17.99 5.87 2.42
N ASP A 185 19.26 5.54 2.70
CA ASP A 185 20.35 5.66 1.74
C ASP A 185 20.13 4.80 0.49
N ASN A 186 19.48 3.65 0.66
CA ASN A 186 19.14 2.80 -0.47
C ASN A 186 18.06 3.46 -1.35
N VAL A 187 17.03 4.06 -0.75
CA VAL A 187 15.86 4.58 -1.48
C VAL A 187 15.96 6.05 -1.87
N ASN A 188 16.98 6.79 -1.40
CA ASN A 188 17.08 8.24 -1.59
C ASN A 188 17.09 8.66 -3.07
N ALA A 189 17.64 7.81 -3.95
CA ALA A 189 17.66 8.05 -5.39
C ALA A 189 16.28 7.92 -6.07
N LEU A 190 15.25 7.42 -5.37
CA LEU A 190 13.90 7.30 -5.91
C LEU A 190 13.19 8.66 -5.86
N ASN A 191 12.65 9.08 -7.01
CA ASN A 191 11.97 10.37 -7.18
C ASN A 191 10.58 10.37 -6.48
N ILE A 192 10.59 10.59 -5.17
CA ILE A 192 9.41 10.71 -4.32
C ILE A 192 9.32 12.17 -3.86
N PRO A 193 8.16 12.84 -3.98
CA PRO A 193 8.02 14.21 -3.47
C PRO A 193 8.33 14.29 -1.99
N ASP A 194 9.05 15.34 -1.57
CA ASP A 194 9.42 15.50 -0.16
C ASP A 194 8.23 15.91 0.71
N ILE A 195 8.30 15.54 1.99
CA ILE A 195 7.45 16.07 3.05
C ILE A 195 8.34 16.97 3.92
N PRO A 196 7.85 18.12 4.41
CA PRO A 196 8.54 18.91 5.41
C PRO A 196 8.72 18.05 6.65
N ALA A 197 9.83 18.24 7.36
CA ALA A 197 9.97 17.62 8.67
C ALA A 197 8.74 17.95 9.53
N ILE A 198 7.96 16.93 9.87
CA ILE A 198 6.90 17.08 10.86
C ILE A 198 7.62 17.44 12.15
N SER A 199 7.39 18.63 12.70
CA SER A 199 7.93 18.96 14.01
C SER A 199 7.40 17.90 14.99
N SER A 200 8.27 17.41 15.87
CA SER A 200 8.04 16.27 16.78
C SER A 200 6.86 16.41 17.75
N ALA A 201 6.04 17.45 17.61
CA ALA A 201 4.88 17.76 18.43
C ALA A 201 3.59 16.97 18.07
N SER A 202 3.57 16.15 17.01
CA SER A 202 2.33 15.50 16.53
C SER A 202 2.35 13.96 16.50
N VAL A 203 3.36 13.31 17.05
CA VAL A 203 3.50 11.82 17.03
C VAL A 203 2.92 11.13 18.28
N ASN A 204 2.09 11.81 19.08
CA ASN A 204 1.57 11.24 20.33
C ASN A 204 0.28 10.40 20.20
N CYS A 205 -0.18 10.08 18.99
CA CYS A 205 -1.44 9.32 18.81
C CYS A 205 -1.29 7.79 18.82
N LEU A 206 -0.07 7.24 18.93
CA LEU A 206 0.16 5.78 18.93
C LEU A 206 0.32 5.15 20.32
N ALA A 207 0.37 5.95 21.39
CA ALA A 207 0.49 5.46 22.75
C ALA A 207 -0.77 5.83 23.53
N ASN A 208 -1.71 4.89 23.67
CA ASN A 208 -2.61 4.68 24.81
C ASN A 208 -3.77 3.79 24.36
N ASN A 209 -3.61 2.47 24.47
CA ASN A 209 -4.73 1.54 24.66
C ASN A 209 -4.21 0.16 25.05
N GLU A 210 -3.42 0.06 26.13
CA GLU A 210 -3.27 -1.20 26.85
C GLU A 210 -3.27 -0.93 28.36
N ASN A 211 -4.26 -1.53 29.03
CA ASN A 211 -4.45 -1.71 30.48
C ASN A 211 -4.98 -0.53 31.31
N GLU A 212 -6.25 -0.64 31.70
CA GLU A 212 -6.64 -0.63 33.12
C GLU A 212 -8.08 -1.17 33.27
N ALA A 213 -8.17 -2.41 33.72
CA ALA A 213 -9.32 -2.87 34.48
C ALA A 213 -9.04 -2.47 35.93
N ASP A 214 -9.71 -1.43 36.44
CA ASP A 214 -10.22 -1.43 37.81
C ASP A 214 -11.07 -0.19 38.11
N MET A 215 -11.93 -0.40 39.09
CA MET A 215 -13.03 0.42 39.59
C MET A 215 -12.55 1.70 40.30
N ILE A 216 -13.26 2.84 40.13
CA ILE A 216 -13.65 3.88 41.12
C ILE A 216 -13.52 5.37 40.63
N SER A 217 -14.68 6.06 40.67
CA SER A 217 -14.99 7.47 41.07
C SER A 217 -14.34 8.71 40.41
N TYR A 218 -15.24 9.56 39.87
CA TYR A 218 -15.25 11.02 39.68
C TYR A 218 -13.99 11.84 39.98
N SER A 219 -13.52 12.61 38.98
CA SER A 219 -13.67 14.08 38.93
C SER A 219 -12.99 14.68 37.68
N SER A 220 -13.58 15.78 37.21
CA SER A 220 -13.30 16.55 36.00
C SER A 220 -11.95 17.29 36.02
N VAL A 221 -11.18 17.23 34.93
CA VAL A 221 -10.44 18.39 34.38
C VAL A 221 -10.40 18.25 32.86
N GLY A 222 -10.88 19.27 32.16
CA GLY A 222 -10.99 19.31 30.71
C GLY A 222 -9.65 19.42 30.00
N SER A 223 -9.57 18.78 28.84
CA SER A 223 -8.70 19.20 27.73
C SER A 223 -9.48 18.93 26.45
N GLN A 224 -10.22 19.96 26.02
CA GLN A 224 -10.94 19.98 24.76
C GLN A 224 -9.93 19.98 23.61
N CYS A 225 -9.88 18.88 22.86
CA CYS A 225 -9.29 18.89 21.54
C CYS A 225 -10.21 19.72 20.63
N ASN A 226 -9.81 20.95 20.33
CA ASN A 226 -10.49 21.80 19.36
C ASN A 226 -10.28 21.19 17.96
N VAL A 227 -11.24 20.41 17.49
CA VAL A 227 -11.33 19.99 16.09
C VAL A 227 -12.08 21.10 15.34
N PRO A 228 -11.48 21.77 14.33
CA PRO A 228 -12.24 22.66 13.47
C PRO A 228 -13.26 21.83 12.67
N GLN A 229 -14.56 22.05 12.90
CA GLN A 229 -15.61 21.49 12.04
C GLN A 229 -15.53 22.17 10.67
N ILE A 230 -14.98 21.47 9.68
CA ILE A 230 -15.14 21.86 8.27
C ILE A 230 -16.40 21.17 7.75
N VAL A 231 -17.46 21.96 7.61
CA VAL A 231 -18.69 21.58 6.91
C VAL A 231 -18.39 21.55 5.41
N TYR A 232 -18.35 20.37 4.80
CA TYR A 232 -18.28 20.25 3.34
C TYR A 232 -19.69 20.35 2.75
N GLN A 233 -19.94 21.41 1.97
CA GLN A 233 -21.07 21.46 1.06
C GLN A 233 -20.81 20.50 -0.11
N GLU A 234 -21.70 19.52 -0.29
CA GLU A 234 -21.71 18.62 -1.43
C GLU A 234 -21.96 19.40 -2.72
N SER A 235 -21.00 19.37 -3.63
CA SER A 235 -21.28 19.48 -5.07
C SER A 235 -20.18 18.76 -5.85
N THR A 236 -20.53 17.64 -6.48
CA THR A 236 -19.66 16.99 -7.47
C THR A 236 -20.34 17.08 -8.84
N PRO A 237 -19.71 17.73 -9.84
CA PRO A 237 -20.02 17.42 -11.22
C PRO A 237 -19.24 16.16 -11.62
N TYR A 238 -19.94 15.21 -12.25
CA TYR A 238 -19.37 14.01 -12.84
C TYR A 238 -18.31 14.38 -13.89
N TYR A 239 -17.03 14.13 -13.59
CA TYR A 239 -15.99 14.11 -14.60
C TYR A 239 -15.88 12.70 -15.19
N GLN A 240 -16.39 12.53 -16.41
CA GLN A 240 -16.05 11.39 -17.25
C GLN A 240 -14.62 11.60 -17.79
N MET A 241 -13.67 10.80 -17.32
CA MET A 241 -12.34 10.76 -17.93
C MET A 241 -12.39 10.03 -19.28
N PRO A 242 -11.80 10.59 -20.35
CA PRO A 242 -11.67 9.89 -21.63
C PRO A 242 -10.62 8.77 -21.55
N PRO A 243 -10.74 7.72 -22.38
CA PRO A 243 -9.76 6.65 -22.45
C PRO A 243 -8.54 7.05 -23.30
N GLN A 244 -7.37 6.49 -22.97
CA GLN A 244 -6.02 6.62 -23.59
C GLN A 244 -5.12 7.66 -22.89
N THR A 245 -3.91 7.35 -22.43
CA THR A 245 -2.83 6.53 -23.01
C THR A 245 -2.09 5.70 -21.94
N TYR A 246 -1.98 4.38 -22.15
CA TYR A 246 -1.20 3.44 -21.30
C TYR A 246 -0.17 2.64 -22.10
N GLN A 247 0.06 3.00 -23.37
CA GLN A 247 0.93 2.25 -24.28
C GLN A 247 2.44 2.53 -24.07
N ASP A 248 2.81 3.65 -23.46
CA ASP A 248 4.23 4.02 -23.30
C ASP A 248 4.98 3.19 -22.25
N TYR A 249 4.28 2.49 -21.35
CA TYR A 249 4.92 1.63 -20.34
C TYR A 249 5.45 0.30 -20.91
N GLN A 250 5.02 -0.11 -22.12
CA GLN A 250 5.42 -1.39 -22.71
C GLN A 250 6.77 -1.32 -23.43
N TYR A 251 7.19 -0.16 -23.91
CA TYR A 251 8.37 -0.07 -24.80
C TYR A 251 9.70 -0.34 -24.09
N ASN A 252 9.78 -0.14 -22.76
CA ASN A 252 11.02 -0.33 -22.00
C ASN A 252 11.21 -1.73 -21.38
N PHE A 253 10.23 -2.64 -21.47
CA PHE A 253 10.36 -4.00 -20.92
C PHE A 253 10.62 -5.09 -21.97
N GLN A 254 10.58 -4.77 -23.27
CA GLN A 254 10.76 -5.76 -24.35
C GLN A 254 12.17 -5.81 -24.96
N GLN A 255 13.12 -4.98 -24.53
CA GLN A 255 14.50 -4.96 -25.08
C GLN A 255 15.52 -5.80 -24.28
N ALA A 256 15.12 -6.94 -23.72
CA ALA A 256 16.07 -7.91 -23.20
C ALA A 256 16.39 -8.94 -24.30
N GLU A 257 17.48 -8.72 -25.05
CA GLU A 257 17.98 -9.73 -25.99
C GLU A 257 18.50 -10.98 -25.23
N PRO A 258 18.25 -12.19 -25.73
CA PRO A 258 18.77 -13.42 -25.12
C PRO A 258 20.29 -13.54 -25.31
N ILE A 259 21.01 -13.64 -24.20
CA ILE A 259 22.43 -14.01 -24.19
C ILE A 259 22.54 -15.52 -24.38
N TYR A 260 23.07 -15.95 -25.53
CA TYR A 260 23.43 -17.35 -25.78
C TYR A 260 24.84 -17.63 -25.29
N TYR A 261 24.97 -18.55 -24.31
CA TYR A 261 26.26 -19.10 -23.93
C TYR A 261 26.58 -20.28 -24.85
N PHE A 262 27.63 -20.13 -25.67
CA PHE A 262 28.26 -21.26 -26.35
C PHE A 262 29.33 -21.83 -25.42
N TYR A 263 29.19 -23.09 -25.04
CA TYR A 263 30.27 -23.85 -24.43
C TYR A 263 31.15 -24.38 -25.57
N SER A 264 32.40 -23.89 -25.62
CA SER A 264 33.50 -24.51 -26.37
C SER A 264 34.31 -25.39 -25.44
#